data_AF-A0A2V8LQ04-F1
#
_entry.id   AF-A0A2V8LQ04-F1
#
_cell.length_a   1.000
_cell.length_b   1.000
_cell.length_c   1.000
_cell.angle_alpha   90.00
_cell.angle_beta   90.00
_cell.angle_gamma   90.00
#
_symmetry.space_group_name_H-M   'P 1'
#
loop_
_entity.id
_entity.type
_entity.pdbx_description
1 polymer ?
#
loop_
_entity_poly.entity_id
_entity_poly.type
_entity_poly.pdbx_seq_one_letter_code
_entity_poly.pdbx_strand_id
1 'polypeptide(L)'
;MSRKPYLRLLALTFAALLVHGYHPGVEDGEIYLPGIKKILNPALYPFGSEFFLNHARLTLFDELIAASVRISHLSFDVTVFLWYLVSIFLTLLACWEWCEDLFSEAEGRWAGVGLVAALLTLPVAGTALYIFDQYLTPRSLVLFALLFGLRNAWHGRYGRFAAWSVFAGVIHPLMALFGISYGLFLLAVKHMPREPKKETVSPAAIMSLFPVVPVASEAYRHAVHTRAYFFILQWEWYEWIGIFAPLLLLWWFSRSSREIRPTAVHLISRSLVVYGLSYFVVTLWLTIPQRFETLARLQPMRSLQLLYTFLIVIGGGFLGIHVLKNHAWRWLLLFLPLIGGMWFAQRQLFPASCHIEWPGIAPGNDWLRAFEWIRSNTPTDAVFALDPNYMLSDDQHGFRAIAERSRLADAVKDSGAVTMFPEPPYAEHWLEQTTDQSGWANFQAADFNRLKTKYGISWVLLDRPRVAGLSCPYENATLFVCRLD
;
A
#
# COMPACT_ATOMS: atom_id res chain seq x y z
N MET A 1 -25.06 29.78 9.31
CA MET A 1 -23.72 29.88 8.68
C MET A 1 -23.03 28.54 8.79
N SER A 2 -22.96 27.77 7.69
CA SER A 2 -22.26 26.47 7.70
C SER A 2 -20.77 26.71 7.91
N ARG A 3 -20.24 26.39 9.10
CA ARG A 3 -18.79 26.33 9.31
C ARG A 3 -18.27 25.23 8.37
N LYS A 4 -17.43 25.62 7.40
CA LYS A 4 -16.78 24.70 6.46
C LYS A 4 -16.20 23.49 7.22
N PRO A 5 -16.35 22.25 6.72
CA PRO A 5 -16.04 21.02 7.46
C PRO A 5 -14.54 20.86 7.77
N TYR A 6 -13.68 21.68 7.16
CA TYR A 6 -12.22 21.56 7.16
C TYR A 6 -11.60 21.45 8.56
N LEU A 7 -12.04 22.23 9.54
CA LEU A 7 -11.46 22.17 10.90
C LEU A 7 -11.73 20.83 11.60
N ARG A 8 -12.93 20.28 11.39
CA ARG A 8 -13.32 18.97 11.96
C ARG A 8 -12.63 17.83 11.21
N LEU A 9 -12.50 17.95 9.88
CA LEU A 9 -11.74 16.98 9.09
C LEU A 9 -10.26 16.98 9.48
N LEU A 10 -9.68 18.15 9.72
CA LEU A 10 -8.31 18.27 10.22
C LEU A 10 -8.15 17.62 11.60
N ALA A 11 -9.11 17.83 12.50
CA ALA A 11 -9.12 17.14 13.79
C ALA A 11 -9.24 15.61 13.64
N LEU A 12 -10.06 15.13 12.70
CA LEU A 12 -10.15 13.71 12.37
C LEU A 12 -8.86 13.15 11.74
N THR A 13 -8.15 13.94 10.94
CA THR A 13 -6.83 13.55 10.41
C THR A 13 -5.84 13.29 11.53
N PHE A 14 -5.75 14.18 12.52
CA PHE A 14 -4.88 13.98 13.68
C PHE A 14 -5.37 12.83 14.58
N ALA A 15 -6.68 12.69 14.76
CA ALA A 15 -7.23 11.54 15.49
C ALA A 15 -6.90 10.21 14.79
N ALA A 16 -6.97 10.16 13.46
CA ALA A 16 -6.58 8.99 12.69
C ALA A 16 -5.09 8.68 12.86
N LEU A 17 -4.20 9.70 12.79
CA LEU A 17 -2.78 9.51 13.10
C LEU A 17 -2.56 8.90 14.49
N LEU A 18 -3.27 9.39 15.51
CA LEU A 18 -3.12 8.90 16.89
C LEU A 18 -3.63 7.47 17.11
N VAL A 19 -4.57 7.02 16.28
CA VAL A 19 -5.12 5.65 16.34
C VAL A 19 -4.26 4.69 15.52
N HIS A 20 -3.82 5.13 14.34
CA HIS A 20 -3.25 4.26 13.33
C HIS A 20 -1.72 4.27 13.28
N GLY A 21 -1.08 5.25 13.92
CA GLY A 21 0.37 5.37 13.96
C GLY A 21 0.99 5.93 12.67
N TYR A 22 2.31 5.99 12.64
CA TYR A 22 3.09 6.38 11.47
C TYR A 22 4.48 5.74 11.51
N HIS A 23 4.82 5.01 10.45
CA HIS A 23 5.99 4.12 10.36
C HIS A 23 6.67 4.22 8.98
N PRO A 24 7.38 5.31 8.64
CA PRO A 24 7.77 5.65 7.27
C PRO A 24 8.64 4.61 6.56
N GLY A 25 9.48 3.89 7.30
CA GLY A 25 10.46 2.97 6.76
C GLY A 25 9.97 1.53 6.58
N VAL A 26 8.72 1.21 6.95
CA VAL A 26 8.26 -0.18 6.94
C VAL A 26 7.80 -0.64 5.57
N GLU A 27 7.84 -1.95 5.35
CA GLU A 27 7.19 -2.60 4.23
C GLU A 27 7.61 -2.02 2.86
N ASP A 28 6.67 -1.43 2.08
CA ASP A 28 6.97 -0.82 0.78
C ASP A 28 7.75 0.51 0.89
N GLY A 29 7.92 1.05 2.11
CA GLY A 29 8.83 2.17 2.38
C GLY A 29 10.26 1.87 1.93
N GLU A 30 10.68 0.60 1.98
CA GLU A 30 11.97 0.09 1.48
C GLU A 30 12.12 0.23 -0.05
N ILE A 31 11.02 0.45 -0.77
CA ILE A 31 11.02 0.65 -2.23
C ILE A 31 10.92 2.14 -2.54
N TYR A 32 9.92 2.82 -1.94
CA TYR A 32 9.60 4.20 -2.31
C TYR A 32 10.61 5.22 -1.76
N LEU A 33 11.02 5.10 -0.50
CA LEU A 33 11.92 6.09 0.10
C LEU A 33 13.32 6.09 -0.56
N PRO A 34 13.94 4.93 -0.86
CA PRO A 34 15.20 4.90 -1.59
C PRO A 34 15.13 5.53 -2.99
N GLY A 35 14.02 5.36 -3.71
CA GLY A 35 13.79 6.02 -5.01
C GLY A 35 13.88 7.54 -4.91
N ILE A 36 13.12 8.13 -3.96
CA ILE A 36 13.15 9.58 -3.70
C ILE A 36 14.55 10.03 -3.26
N LYS A 37 15.18 9.30 -2.33
CA LYS A 37 16.51 9.63 -1.82
C LYS A 37 17.59 9.58 -2.90
N LYS A 38 17.53 8.62 -3.83
CA LYS A 38 18.42 8.53 -5.01
C LYS A 38 18.28 9.76 -5.92
N ILE A 39 17.07 10.29 -6.12
CA ILE A 39 16.85 11.53 -6.88
C ILE A 39 17.49 12.73 -6.17
N LEU A 40 17.36 12.80 -4.84
CA LEU A 40 17.92 13.88 -4.03
C LEU A 40 19.45 13.81 -3.92
N ASN A 41 20.00 12.60 -3.83
CA ASN A 41 21.43 12.32 -3.79
C ASN A 41 21.79 11.13 -4.70
N PRO A 42 22.24 11.39 -5.94
CA PRO A 42 22.54 10.34 -6.92
C PRO A 42 23.65 9.35 -6.51
N ALA A 43 24.50 9.73 -5.55
CA ALA A 43 25.59 8.88 -5.06
C ALA A 43 25.10 7.73 -4.16
N LEU A 44 23.86 7.80 -3.63
CA LEU A 44 23.30 6.73 -2.81
C LEU A 44 23.07 5.46 -3.63
N TYR A 45 23.18 4.30 -2.98
CA TYR A 45 22.84 2.99 -3.54
C TYR A 45 23.56 2.65 -4.88
N PRO A 46 24.91 2.54 -4.90
CA PRO A 46 25.63 2.14 -6.12
C PRO A 46 25.38 0.68 -6.53
N PHE A 47 24.90 -0.16 -5.61
CA PHE A 47 24.60 -1.58 -5.82
C PHE A 47 23.13 -1.89 -5.48
N GLY A 48 22.48 -2.74 -6.28
CA GLY A 48 21.14 -3.26 -6.01
C GLY A 48 20.01 -2.23 -6.18
N SER A 49 20.27 -1.11 -6.88
CA SER A 49 19.26 -0.05 -7.07
C SER A 49 18.11 -0.46 -7.99
N GLU A 50 18.32 -1.48 -8.82
CA GLU A 50 17.32 -2.07 -9.70
C GLU A 50 16.08 -2.58 -8.96
N PHE A 51 16.23 -3.04 -7.71
CA PHE A 51 15.12 -3.58 -6.91
C PHE A 51 14.10 -2.52 -6.48
N PHE A 52 14.44 -1.23 -6.54
CA PHE A 52 13.48 -0.16 -6.30
C PHE A 52 13.31 0.80 -7.48
N LEU A 53 14.34 1.02 -8.31
CA LEU A 53 14.23 1.91 -9.47
C LEU A 53 13.32 1.37 -10.58
N ASN A 54 13.15 0.05 -10.68
CA ASN A 54 12.18 -0.52 -11.62
C ASN A 54 10.73 -0.14 -11.27
N HIS A 55 10.42 0.10 -9.99
CA HIS A 55 9.16 0.69 -9.58
C HIS A 55 9.13 2.20 -9.87
N ALA A 56 10.21 2.91 -9.52
CA ALA A 56 10.33 4.37 -9.70
C ALA A 56 10.07 4.81 -11.16
N ARG A 57 10.61 4.08 -12.15
CA ARG A 57 10.46 4.43 -13.58
C ARG A 57 9.02 4.42 -14.11
N LEU A 58 8.07 3.80 -13.38
CA LEU A 58 6.67 3.70 -13.78
C LEU A 58 5.76 4.71 -13.06
N THR A 59 6.32 5.60 -12.26
CA THR A 59 5.59 6.58 -11.47
C THR A 59 6.29 7.93 -11.48
N LEU A 60 5.53 9.01 -11.25
CA LEU A 60 6.05 10.35 -10.94
C LEU A 60 6.00 10.66 -9.44
N PHE A 61 5.70 9.66 -8.60
CA PHE A 61 5.63 9.81 -7.15
C PHE A 61 6.98 10.27 -6.59
N ASP A 62 8.07 9.62 -6.98
CA ASP A 62 9.38 9.89 -6.42
C ASP A 62 9.85 11.32 -6.76
N GLU A 63 9.63 11.74 -8.01
CA GLU A 63 9.90 13.08 -8.52
C GLU A 63 9.03 14.13 -7.83
N LEU A 64 7.75 13.85 -7.59
CA LEU A 64 6.84 14.76 -6.90
C LEU A 64 7.32 15.01 -5.46
N ILE A 65 7.65 13.96 -4.72
CA ILE A 65 8.13 14.10 -3.35
C ILE A 65 9.51 14.78 -3.34
N ALA A 66 10.45 14.37 -4.19
CA ALA A 66 11.77 15.01 -4.30
C ALA A 66 11.67 16.49 -4.67
N ALA A 67 10.80 16.86 -5.62
CA ALA A 67 10.56 18.25 -5.98
C ALA A 67 9.99 19.03 -4.79
N SER A 68 9.08 18.44 -4.02
CA SER A 68 8.52 19.10 -2.82
C SER A 68 9.57 19.34 -1.74
N VAL A 69 10.55 18.44 -1.56
CA VAL A 69 11.71 18.66 -0.67
C VAL A 69 12.54 19.85 -1.17
N ARG A 70 12.88 19.87 -2.47
CA ARG A 70 13.70 20.93 -3.07
C ARG A 70 13.04 22.31 -3.03
N ILE A 71 11.72 22.37 -3.24
CA ILE A 71 10.95 23.63 -3.29
C ILE A 71 10.66 24.15 -1.88
N SER A 72 10.33 23.27 -0.93
CA SER A 72 9.97 23.69 0.43
C SER A 72 11.18 23.97 1.32
N HIS A 73 12.35 23.42 0.96
CA HIS A 73 13.56 23.41 1.79
C HIS A 73 13.39 22.75 3.16
N LEU A 74 12.32 21.98 3.36
CA LEU A 74 12.13 21.15 4.54
C LEU A 74 13.01 19.91 4.49
N SER A 75 13.28 19.30 5.65
CA SER A 75 13.97 18.01 5.66
C SER A 75 13.13 16.94 4.95
N PHE A 76 13.80 15.90 4.45
CA PHE A 76 13.15 14.78 3.78
C PHE A 76 12.06 14.15 4.65
N ASP A 77 12.38 13.82 5.91
CA ASP A 77 11.46 13.15 6.83
C ASP A 77 10.21 14.01 7.15
N VAL A 78 10.40 15.33 7.33
CA VAL A 78 9.28 16.26 7.53
C VAL A 78 8.41 16.34 6.28
N THR A 79 9.01 16.36 5.09
CA THR A 79 8.27 16.43 3.83
C THR A 79 7.41 15.17 3.61
N VAL A 80 7.97 13.99 3.84
CA VAL A 80 7.24 12.71 3.74
C VAL A 80 6.10 12.67 4.77
N PHE A 81 6.35 13.10 6.00
CA PHE A 81 5.32 13.17 7.05
C PHE A 81 4.19 14.15 6.71
N LEU A 82 4.51 15.33 6.16
CA LEU A 82 3.48 16.29 5.74
C LEU A 82 2.63 15.75 4.58
N TRP A 83 3.25 15.10 3.60
CA TRP A 83 2.50 14.44 2.52
C TRP A 83 1.61 13.30 3.03
N TYR A 84 2.06 12.57 4.04
CA TYR A 84 1.25 11.56 4.73
C TYR A 84 -0.02 12.19 5.33
N LEU A 85 0.13 13.24 6.13
CA LEU A 85 -1.00 13.96 6.74
C LEU A 85 -1.93 14.60 5.71
N VAL A 86 -1.38 15.25 4.69
CA VAL A 86 -2.16 15.85 3.60
C VAL A 86 -2.97 14.77 2.87
N SER A 87 -2.39 13.60 2.62
CA SER A 87 -3.07 12.50 1.94
C SER A 87 -4.22 11.92 2.76
N ILE A 88 -4.06 11.80 4.08
CA ILE A 88 -5.17 11.43 4.98
C ILE A 88 -6.27 12.49 4.94
N PHE A 89 -5.91 13.77 5.09
CA PHE A 89 -6.86 14.87 5.05
C PHE A 89 -7.64 14.92 3.73
N LEU A 90 -6.97 14.80 2.59
CA LEU A 90 -7.61 14.81 1.28
C LEU A 90 -8.50 13.58 1.06
N THR A 91 -8.11 12.41 1.58
CA THR A 91 -8.95 11.21 1.56
C THR A 91 -10.24 11.45 2.37
N LEU A 92 -10.13 11.93 3.61
CA LEU A 92 -11.29 12.24 4.45
C LEU A 92 -12.16 13.36 3.84
N LEU A 93 -11.55 14.34 3.19
CA LEU A 93 -12.28 15.39 2.46
C LEU A 93 -13.06 14.82 1.28
N ALA A 94 -12.45 13.94 0.47
CA ALA A 94 -13.14 13.29 -0.63
C ALA A 94 -14.30 12.39 -0.11
N CYS A 95 -14.09 11.67 0.98
CA CYS A 95 -15.15 10.91 1.65
C CYS A 95 -16.27 11.82 2.18
N TRP A 96 -15.96 13.01 2.71
CA TRP A 96 -16.94 13.99 3.13
C TRP A 96 -17.79 14.49 1.96
N GLU A 97 -17.15 14.83 0.84
CA GLU A 97 -17.85 15.27 -0.36
C GLU A 97 -18.77 14.18 -0.94
N TRP A 98 -18.36 12.91 -0.87
CA TRP A 98 -19.23 11.79 -1.18
C TRP A 98 -20.39 11.64 -0.19
N CYS A 99 -20.13 11.80 1.11
CA CYS A 99 -21.18 11.78 2.12
C CYS A 99 -22.23 12.86 1.88
N GLU A 100 -21.85 14.06 1.42
CA GLU A 100 -22.78 15.13 1.06
C GLU A 100 -23.70 14.75 -0.11
N ASP A 101 -23.17 14.00 -1.09
CA ASP A 101 -23.94 13.52 -2.25
C ASP A 101 -24.83 12.30 -1.88
N LEU A 102 -24.43 11.53 -0.87
CA LEU A 102 -25.10 10.29 -0.48
C LEU A 102 -26.17 10.47 0.61
N PHE A 103 -25.98 11.42 1.52
CA PHE A 103 -26.79 11.60 2.73
C PHE A 103 -27.20 13.06 2.93
N SER A 104 -28.45 13.28 3.34
CA SER A 104 -28.96 14.63 3.62
C SER A 104 -28.66 15.08 5.06
N GLU A 105 -28.62 14.12 5.96
CA GLU A 105 -28.49 14.25 7.41
C GLU A 105 -27.02 14.44 7.81
N ALA A 106 -26.77 15.37 8.73
CA ALA A 106 -25.43 15.67 9.21
C ALA A 106 -24.82 14.46 9.95
N GLU A 107 -25.65 13.74 10.68
CA GLU A 107 -25.31 12.53 11.44
C GLU A 107 -24.79 11.43 10.51
N GLY A 108 -25.46 11.21 9.36
CA GLY A 108 -25.00 10.28 8.33
C GLY A 108 -23.64 10.69 7.76
N ARG A 109 -23.46 11.97 7.46
CA ARG A 109 -22.20 12.46 6.89
C ARG A 109 -21.02 12.32 7.85
N TRP A 110 -21.19 12.73 9.10
CA TRP A 110 -20.13 12.62 10.11
C TRP A 110 -19.85 11.17 10.49
N ALA A 111 -20.87 10.30 10.53
CA ALA A 111 -20.65 8.89 10.82
C ALA A 111 -19.92 8.18 9.68
N GLY A 112 -20.24 8.49 8.41
CA GLY A 112 -19.54 7.97 7.24
C GLY A 112 -18.05 8.30 7.25
N VAL A 113 -17.70 9.59 7.36
CA VAL A 113 -16.29 10.02 7.39
C VAL A 113 -15.57 9.59 8.68
N GLY A 114 -16.27 9.65 9.82
CA GLY A 114 -15.72 9.20 11.09
C GLY A 114 -15.35 7.72 11.06
N LEU A 115 -16.17 6.87 10.41
CA LEU A 115 -15.89 5.45 10.28
C LEU A 115 -14.68 5.17 9.38
N VAL A 116 -14.51 5.93 8.28
CA VAL A 116 -13.28 5.87 7.47
C VAL A 116 -12.06 6.25 8.29
N ALA A 117 -12.13 7.33 9.08
CA ALA A 117 -11.03 7.73 9.96
C ALA A 117 -10.73 6.68 11.03
N ALA A 118 -11.76 6.05 11.61
CA ALA A 118 -11.61 5.01 12.63
C ALA A 118 -11.02 3.70 12.08
N LEU A 119 -11.32 3.35 10.82
CA LEU A 119 -10.92 2.10 10.17
C LEU A 119 -9.87 2.32 9.06
N LEU A 120 -9.11 3.40 9.14
CA LEU A 120 -8.22 3.86 8.07
C LEU A 120 -7.17 2.81 7.66
N THR A 121 -6.69 2.02 8.61
CA THR A 121 -5.74 0.92 8.36
C THR A 121 -6.39 -0.46 8.39
N LEU A 122 -7.68 -0.57 8.07
CA LEU A 122 -8.36 -1.87 7.98
C LEU A 122 -7.77 -2.68 6.82
N PRO A 123 -7.34 -3.95 7.04
CA PRO A 123 -6.92 -4.84 5.97
C PRO A 123 -8.06 -5.09 4.97
N VAL A 124 -7.71 -5.13 3.69
CA VAL A 124 -8.66 -5.37 2.61
C VAL A 124 -8.57 -6.82 2.16
N ALA A 125 -9.34 -7.70 2.82
CA ALA A 125 -9.34 -9.14 2.57
C ALA A 125 -7.90 -9.71 2.49
N GLY A 126 -7.64 -10.62 1.55
CA GLY A 126 -6.30 -11.17 1.29
C GLY A 126 -5.49 -10.38 0.26
N THR A 127 -5.75 -9.09 0.05
CA THR A 127 -5.07 -8.31 -1.02
C THR A 127 -3.66 -7.82 -0.65
N ALA A 128 -3.24 -8.02 0.60
CA ALA A 128 -2.07 -7.39 1.21
C ALA A 128 -2.10 -5.85 1.14
N LEU A 129 -3.30 -5.25 1.12
CA LEU A 129 -3.50 -3.81 1.21
C LEU A 129 -4.27 -3.44 2.47
N TYR A 130 -3.98 -2.27 3.01
CA TYR A 130 -4.88 -1.53 3.88
C TYR A 130 -5.75 -0.58 3.07
N ILE A 131 -6.82 -0.05 3.67
CA ILE A 131 -7.53 1.11 3.09
C ILE A 131 -6.54 2.26 2.88
N PHE A 132 -5.70 2.52 3.86
CA PHE A 132 -4.60 3.46 3.79
C PHE A 132 -3.45 2.93 4.64
N ASP A 133 -2.23 2.97 4.11
CA ASP A 133 -1.05 2.41 4.77
C ASP A 133 -0.60 3.31 5.95
N GLN A 134 0.17 2.77 6.91
CA GLN A 134 0.72 3.49 8.06
C GLN A 134 1.92 4.39 7.68
N TYR A 135 2.18 4.54 6.39
CA TYR A 135 3.27 5.31 5.83
C TYR A 135 2.86 5.86 4.47
N LEU A 136 3.64 6.80 3.95
CA LEU A 136 3.34 7.41 2.67
C LEU A 136 3.68 6.46 1.53
N THR A 137 2.70 6.17 0.69
CA THR A 137 2.89 5.41 -0.56
C THR A 137 2.26 6.16 -1.74
N PRO A 138 2.58 5.78 -3.00
CA PRO A 138 1.84 6.29 -4.14
C PRO A 138 0.33 5.97 -4.05
N ARG A 139 -0.05 4.88 -3.35
CA ARG A 139 -1.46 4.52 -3.12
C ARG A 139 -2.18 5.55 -2.24
N SER A 140 -1.48 6.15 -1.27
CA SER A 140 -2.02 7.25 -0.44
C SER A 140 -2.50 8.42 -1.30
N LEU A 141 -1.76 8.76 -2.37
CA LEU A 141 -2.10 9.84 -3.29
C LEU A 141 -3.19 9.44 -4.28
N VAL A 142 -3.11 8.21 -4.80
CA VAL A 142 -4.09 7.70 -5.76
C VAL A 142 -5.46 7.52 -5.12
N LEU A 143 -5.56 7.15 -3.85
CA LEU A 143 -6.86 6.96 -3.20
C LEU A 143 -7.71 8.25 -3.22
N PHE A 144 -7.20 9.37 -2.70
CA PHE A 144 -7.97 10.62 -2.72
C PHE A 144 -8.23 11.11 -4.15
N ALA A 145 -7.26 10.93 -5.06
CA ALA A 145 -7.41 11.33 -6.45
C ALA A 145 -8.53 10.56 -7.14
N LEU A 146 -8.61 9.24 -6.92
CA LEU A 146 -9.68 8.42 -7.44
C LEU A 146 -11.03 8.78 -6.82
N LEU A 147 -11.11 9.03 -5.51
CA LEU A 147 -12.35 9.44 -4.88
C LEU A 147 -12.88 10.78 -5.44
N PHE A 148 -12.01 11.79 -5.61
CA PHE A 148 -12.39 13.04 -6.28
C PHE A 148 -12.72 12.83 -7.76
N GLY A 149 -11.94 12.02 -8.47
CA GLY A 149 -12.17 11.70 -9.88
C GLY A 149 -13.54 11.07 -10.09
N LEU A 150 -13.86 10.02 -9.33
CA LEU A 150 -15.14 9.33 -9.36
C LEU A 150 -16.30 10.25 -9.03
N ARG A 151 -16.12 11.16 -8.06
CA ARG A 151 -17.14 12.18 -7.76
C ARG A 151 -17.36 13.11 -8.94
N ASN A 152 -16.30 13.53 -9.62
CA ASN A 152 -16.42 14.35 -10.83
C ASN A 152 -17.11 13.58 -11.97
N ALA A 153 -16.84 12.28 -12.13
CA ALA A 153 -17.57 11.42 -13.07
C ALA A 153 -19.05 11.34 -12.72
N TRP A 154 -19.38 11.13 -11.44
CA TRP A 154 -20.75 11.11 -10.92
C TRP A 154 -21.53 12.39 -11.25
N HIS A 155 -20.89 13.55 -11.12
CA HIS A 155 -21.46 14.86 -11.45
C HIS A 155 -21.37 15.24 -12.95
N GLY A 156 -20.87 14.35 -13.82
CA GLY A 156 -20.73 14.61 -15.27
C GLY A 156 -19.64 15.63 -15.64
N ARG A 157 -18.70 15.90 -14.74
CA ARG A 157 -17.59 16.85 -14.95
C ARG A 157 -16.40 16.14 -15.59
N TYR A 158 -16.55 15.71 -16.85
CA TYR A 158 -15.61 14.83 -17.54
C TYR A 158 -14.17 15.34 -17.58
N GLY A 159 -13.95 16.64 -17.79
CA GLY A 159 -12.59 17.22 -17.81
C GLY A 159 -11.88 17.08 -16.47
N ARG A 160 -12.59 17.24 -15.34
CA ARG A 160 -12.02 17.05 -14.00
C ARG A 160 -11.79 15.57 -13.69
N PHE A 161 -12.71 14.69 -14.11
CA PHE A 161 -12.50 13.25 -14.02
C PHE A 161 -11.26 12.81 -14.79
N ALA A 162 -11.06 13.31 -16.02
CA ALA A 162 -9.88 13.05 -16.82
C ALA A 162 -8.60 13.56 -16.14
N ALA A 163 -8.61 14.79 -15.61
CA ALA A 163 -7.44 15.34 -14.89
C ALA A 163 -7.05 14.49 -13.66
N TRP A 164 -8.01 14.10 -12.84
CA TRP A 164 -7.76 13.20 -11.69
C TRP A 164 -7.31 11.81 -12.12
N SER A 165 -7.87 11.28 -13.22
CA SER A 165 -7.46 10.00 -13.80
C SER A 165 -6.02 10.03 -14.30
N VAL A 166 -5.61 11.12 -14.96
CA VAL A 166 -4.23 11.33 -15.40
C VAL A 166 -3.30 11.42 -14.20
N PHE A 167 -3.64 12.23 -13.18
CA PHE A 167 -2.85 12.32 -11.95
C PHE A 167 -2.71 10.94 -11.27
N ALA A 168 -3.80 10.20 -11.09
CA ALA A 168 -3.76 8.86 -10.53
C ALA A 168 -2.90 7.92 -11.37
N GLY A 169 -3.05 7.96 -12.70
CA GLY A 169 -2.32 7.12 -13.65
C GLY A 169 -0.81 7.33 -13.61
N VAL A 170 -0.34 8.58 -13.53
CA VAL A 170 1.09 8.88 -13.45
C VAL A 170 1.68 8.60 -12.06
N ILE A 171 0.87 8.57 -11.00
CA ILE A 171 1.35 8.28 -9.63
C ILE A 171 1.32 6.77 -9.34
N HIS A 172 0.28 6.04 -9.73
CA HIS A 172 0.22 4.59 -9.55
C HIS A 172 -0.65 3.95 -10.63
N PRO A 173 -0.08 3.51 -11.77
CA PRO A 173 -0.84 3.01 -12.92
C PRO A 173 -1.82 1.88 -12.58
N LEU A 174 -1.38 0.90 -11.78
CA LEU A 174 -2.20 -0.26 -11.43
C LEU A 174 -3.43 0.12 -10.59
N MET A 175 -3.26 0.92 -9.52
CA MET A 175 -4.39 1.36 -8.71
C MET A 175 -5.31 2.31 -9.48
N ALA A 176 -4.73 3.16 -10.34
CA ALA A 176 -5.49 4.04 -11.21
C ALA A 176 -6.42 3.26 -12.15
N LEU A 177 -5.95 2.15 -12.73
CA LEU A 177 -6.77 1.29 -13.59
C LEU A 177 -8.08 0.88 -12.90
N PHE A 178 -8.02 0.47 -11.63
CA PHE A 178 -9.19 0.05 -10.86
C PHE A 178 -10.19 1.19 -10.65
N GLY A 179 -9.72 2.39 -10.30
CA GLY A 179 -10.60 3.54 -10.11
C GLY A 179 -11.16 4.10 -11.42
N ILE A 180 -10.34 4.17 -12.46
CA ILE A 180 -10.76 4.64 -13.79
C ILE A 180 -11.80 3.68 -14.38
N SER A 181 -11.59 2.37 -14.29
CA SER A 181 -12.55 1.38 -14.78
C SER A 181 -13.90 1.48 -14.06
N TYR A 182 -13.89 1.71 -12.74
CA TYR A 182 -15.13 1.96 -11.99
C TYR A 182 -15.80 3.28 -12.42
N GLY A 183 -15.03 4.34 -12.63
CA GLY A 183 -15.56 5.63 -13.09
C GLY A 183 -16.21 5.54 -14.46
N LEU A 184 -15.56 4.87 -15.41
CA LEU A 184 -16.12 4.60 -16.74
C LEU A 184 -17.36 3.72 -16.66
N PHE A 185 -17.35 2.69 -15.82
CA PHE A 185 -18.52 1.85 -15.57
C PHE A 185 -19.70 2.64 -14.99
N LEU A 186 -19.45 3.54 -14.02
CA LEU A 186 -20.46 4.40 -13.43
C LEU A 186 -21.07 5.36 -14.46
N LEU A 187 -20.26 5.91 -15.36
CA LEU A 187 -20.72 6.73 -16.48
C LEU A 187 -21.58 5.93 -17.46
N ALA A 188 -21.17 4.69 -17.79
CA ALA A 188 -21.93 3.81 -18.66
C ALA A 188 -23.31 3.48 -18.04
N VAL A 189 -23.35 3.14 -16.75
CA VAL A 189 -24.61 2.87 -16.02
C VAL A 189 -25.54 4.09 -16.01
N LYS A 190 -25.00 5.31 -15.89
CA LYS A 190 -25.79 6.54 -15.87
C LYS A 190 -26.36 6.91 -17.24
N HIS A 191 -25.66 6.55 -18.32
CA HIS A 191 -25.99 6.94 -19.69
C HIS A 191 -26.65 5.83 -20.51
N MET A 192 -26.67 4.59 -20.02
CA MET A 192 -27.37 3.49 -20.68
C MET A 192 -28.88 3.76 -20.73
N PRO A 193 -29.52 3.66 -21.92
CA PRO A 193 -30.97 3.69 -22.02
C PRO A 193 -31.57 2.55 -21.20
N ARG A 194 -32.73 2.79 -20.59
CA ARG A 194 -33.47 1.79 -19.78
C ARG A 194 -33.89 0.54 -20.57
N GLU A 195 -33.83 0.57 -21.90
CA GLU A 195 -34.10 -0.57 -22.75
C GLU A 195 -32.80 -1.24 -23.23
N PRO A 196 -32.58 -2.52 -22.91
CA PRO A 196 -31.38 -3.22 -23.33
C PRO A 196 -31.46 -3.49 -24.83
N LYS A 197 -30.57 -2.89 -25.62
CA LYS A 197 -30.22 -3.51 -26.91
C LYS A 197 -29.51 -4.82 -26.59
N LYS A 198 -30.06 -5.93 -27.10
CA LYS A 198 -29.42 -7.25 -27.05
C LYS A 198 -28.21 -7.24 -27.99
N GLU A 199 -27.12 -6.60 -27.56
CA GLU A 199 -25.82 -6.79 -28.18
C GLU A 199 -25.07 -7.84 -27.36
N THR A 200 -25.06 -9.07 -27.89
CA THR A 200 -24.23 -10.15 -27.40
C THR A 200 -22.78 -9.81 -27.70
N VAL A 201 -22.07 -9.25 -26.72
CA VAL A 201 -20.62 -9.19 -26.77
C VAL A 201 -20.12 -10.63 -26.64
N SER A 202 -19.58 -11.18 -27.72
CA SER A 202 -19.01 -12.52 -27.73
C SER A 202 -17.79 -12.59 -26.80
N PRO A 203 -17.79 -13.49 -25.78
CA PRO A 203 -16.63 -13.69 -24.90
C PRO A 203 -15.35 -14.07 -25.66
N ALA A 204 -15.49 -14.62 -26.87
CA ALA A 204 -14.38 -15.08 -27.70
C ALA A 204 -13.51 -13.93 -28.26
N ALA A 205 -14.05 -12.72 -28.41
CA ALA A 205 -13.31 -11.57 -28.92
C ALA A 205 -12.32 -10.98 -27.91
N ILE A 206 -12.52 -11.23 -26.60
CA ILE A 206 -11.59 -10.82 -25.54
C ILE A 206 -10.43 -11.82 -25.42
N MET A 207 -10.66 -13.08 -25.82
CA MET A 207 -9.68 -14.18 -25.69
C MET A 207 -8.54 -14.12 -26.71
N SER A 208 -8.67 -13.37 -27.80
CA SER A 208 -7.72 -13.37 -28.93
C SER A 208 -6.65 -12.27 -28.87
N LEU A 209 -6.66 -11.41 -27.84
CA LEU A 209 -5.81 -10.22 -27.76
C LEU A 209 -4.62 -10.33 -26.80
N PHE A 210 -4.45 -11.47 -26.12
CA PHE A 210 -3.35 -11.62 -25.17
C PHE A 210 -2.18 -12.35 -25.83
N PRO A 211 -1.01 -11.70 -25.98
CA PRO A 211 0.18 -12.37 -26.46
C PRO A 211 0.50 -13.55 -25.54
N VAL A 212 1.09 -14.60 -26.11
CA VAL A 212 1.76 -15.67 -25.36
C VAL A 212 2.74 -14.99 -24.42
N VAL A 213 2.37 -14.88 -23.14
CA VAL A 213 3.20 -14.24 -22.13
C VAL A 213 4.45 -15.11 -21.99
N PRO A 214 5.66 -14.56 -22.06
CA PRO A 214 6.88 -15.33 -22.03
C PRO A 214 6.91 -16.26 -20.80
N VAL A 215 7.41 -17.47 -21.01
CA VAL A 215 7.63 -18.47 -19.97
C VAL A 215 8.47 -17.84 -18.88
N ALA A 216 7.94 -17.81 -17.66
CA ALA A 216 8.65 -17.26 -16.52
C ALA A 216 9.91 -18.09 -16.22
N SER A 217 11.02 -17.41 -15.91
CA SER A 217 12.22 -18.09 -15.45
C SER A 217 11.97 -18.84 -14.14
N GLU A 218 12.80 -19.83 -13.84
CA GLU A 218 12.70 -20.56 -12.58
C GLU A 218 12.87 -19.63 -11.37
N ALA A 219 13.77 -18.64 -11.48
CA ALA A 219 13.96 -17.63 -10.46
C ALA A 219 12.71 -16.77 -10.22
N TYR A 220 11.99 -16.38 -11.28
CA TYR A 220 10.70 -15.71 -11.12
C TYR A 220 9.67 -16.61 -10.43
N ARG A 221 9.61 -17.90 -10.79
CA ARG A 221 8.69 -18.86 -10.17
C ARG A 221 8.95 -18.99 -8.67
N HIS A 222 10.21 -19.02 -8.26
CA HIS A 222 10.58 -18.96 -6.85
C HIS A 222 10.06 -17.68 -6.17
N ALA A 223 10.26 -16.51 -6.79
CA ALA A 223 9.79 -15.24 -6.22
C ALA A 223 8.25 -15.17 -6.12
N VAL A 224 7.52 -15.54 -7.18
CA VAL A 224 6.05 -15.38 -7.23
C VAL A 224 5.34 -16.27 -6.21
N HIS A 225 5.87 -17.47 -5.93
CA HIS A 225 5.29 -18.35 -4.94
C HIS A 225 5.52 -17.90 -3.49
N THR A 226 6.40 -16.92 -3.24
CA THR A 226 6.46 -16.24 -1.92
C THR A 226 5.26 -15.31 -1.70
N ARG A 227 4.45 -15.02 -2.73
CA ARG A 227 3.34 -14.07 -2.71
C ARG A 227 1.99 -14.77 -2.81
N ALA A 228 1.61 -15.47 -1.73
CA ALA A 228 0.35 -16.21 -1.69
C ALA A 228 -0.88 -15.36 -2.07
N TYR A 229 -0.88 -14.08 -1.67
CA TYR A 229 -1.95 -13.13 -2.00
C TYR A 229 -2.16 -12.87 -3.50
N PHE A 230 -1.21 -13.21 -4.38
CA PHE A 230 -1.39 -13.16 -5.84
C PHE A 230 -2.38 -14.23 -6.34
N PHE A 231 -2.53 -15.33 -5.60
CA PHE A 231 -3.28 -16.51 -6.04
C PHE A 231 -4.52 -16.73 -5.18
N ILE A 232 -5.70 -16.57 -5.78
CA ILE A 232 -6.96 -16.61 -5.03
C ILE A 232 -7.24 -17.95 -4.33
N LEU A 233 -6.69 -19.05 -4.85
CA LEU A 233 -6.85 -20.37 -4.23
C LEU A 233 -5.94 -20.56 -2.99
N GLN A 234 -4.98 -19.67 -2.77
CA GLN A 234 -4.14 -19.65 -1.57
C GLN A 234 -4.68 -18.68 -0.51
N TRP A 235 -5.81 -18.02 -0.77
CA TRP A 235 -6.45 -17.16 0.20
C TRP A 235 -7.16 -17.97 1.29
N GLU A 236 -7.03 -17.51 2.53
CA GLU A 236 -7.64 -18.09 3.70
C GLU A 236 -9.17 -17.91 3.70
N TRP A 237 -9.89 -18.78 4.40
CA TRP A 237 -11.37 -18.79 4.40
C TRP A 237 -11.98 -17.42 4.82
N TYR A 238 -11.33 -16.70 5.73
CA TYR A 238 -11.79 -15.38 6.17
C TYR A 238 -11.51 -14.28 5.14
N GLU A 239 -10.52 -14.45 4.27
CA GLU A 239 -10.24 -13.55 3.15
C GLU A 239 -11.31 -13.71 2.06
N TRP A 240 -11.82 -14.92 1.85
CA TRP A 240 -13.01 -15.18 1.01
C TRP A 240 -14.26 -14.50 1.57
N ILE A 241 -14.47 -14.51 2.88
CA ILE A 241 -15.51 -13.69 3.53
C ILE A 241 -15.27 -12.21 3.24
N GLY A 242 -14.00 -11.77 3.27
CA GLY A 242 -13.58 -10.43 2.87
C GLY A 242 -13.92 -10.06 1.41
N ILE A 243 -14.20 -11.02 0.53
CA ILE A 243 -14.72 -10.73 -0.81
C ILE A 243 -16.24 -10.59 -0.76
N PHE A 244 -16.92 -11.60 -0.23
CA PHE A 244 -18.37 -11.73 -0.40
C PHE A 244 -19.21 -10.93 0.61
N ALA A 245 -18.76 -10.78 1.86
CA ALA A 245 -19.51 -10.03 2.87
C ALA A 245 -19.68 -8.54 2.47
N PRO A 246 -18.65 -7.82 2.01
CA PRO A 246 -18.80 -6.47 1.45
C PRO A 246 -19.84 -6.38 0.32
N LEU A 247 -19.84 -7.35 -0.60
CA LEU A 247 -20.78 -7.40 -1.72
C LEU A 247 -22.22 -7.60 -1.24
N LEU A 248 -22.43 -8.50 -0.28
CA LEU A 248 -23.74 -8.75 0.33
C LEU A 248 -24.27 -7.51 1.07
N LEU A 249 -23.40 -6.81 1.82
CA LEU A 249 -23.76 -5.58 2.53
C LEU A 249 -24.12 -4.45 1.55
N LEU A 250 -23.32 -4.21 0.50
CA LEU A 250 -23.62 -3.22 -0.53
C LEU A 250 -24.93 -3.56 -1.27
N TRP A 251 -25.15 -4.83 -1.58
CA TRP A 251 -26.41 -5.28 -2.16
C TRP A 251 -27.60 -5.01 -1.22
N TRP A 252 -27.46 -5.26 0.09
CA TRP A 252 -28.48 -4.94 1.09
C TRP A 252 -28.75 -3.43 1.11
N PHE A 253 -27.72 -2.61 1.21
CA PHE A 253 -27.84 -1.14 1.24
C PHE A 253 -28.59 -0.62 0.01
N SER A 254 -28.36 -1.23 -1.16
CA SER A 254 -29.09 -0.86 -2.37
C SER A 254 -30.61 -1.08 -2.26
N ARG A 255 -31.08 -2.06 -1.47
CA ARG A 255 -32.50 -2.37 -1.33
C ARG A 255 -33.22 -1.52 -0.29
N SER A 256 -32.48 -0.95 0.65
CA SER A 256 -33.07 -0.17 1.74
C SER A 256 -33.57 1.21 1.27
N SER A 257 -33.14 1.65 0.08
CA SER A 257 -33.64 2.85 -0.60
C SER A 257 -34.92 2.54 -1.41
N ARG A 258 -36.08 2.50 -0.76
CA ARG A 258 -37.40 2.23 -1.38
C ARG A 258 -38.10 3.47 -1.97
N GLU A 259 -37.35 4.45 -2.50
CA GLU A 259 -37.95 5.60 -3.18
C GLU A 259 -38.29 5.28 -4.65
N ILE A 260 -39.30 5.98 -5.18
CA ILE A 260 -39.79 5.87 -6.57
C ILE A 260 -38.67 6.19 -7.59
N ARG A 261 -37.62 6.92 -7.16
CA ARG A 261 -36.39 7.15 -7.93
C ARG A 261 -35.20 6.51 -7.21
N PRO A 262 -34.27 5.84 -7.93
CA PRO A 262 -33.09 5.28 -7.30
C PRO A 262 -32.22 6.40 -6.73
N THR A 263 -31.94 6.36 -5.43
CA THR A 263 -31.03 7.30 -4.75
C THR A 263 -29.58 7.09 -5.21
N ALA A 264 -28.71 8.05 -4.92
CA ALA A 264 -27.27 7.93 -5.18
C ALA A 264 -26.69 6.65 -4.51
N VAL A 265 -27.11 6.38 -3.26
CA VAL A 265 -26.74 5.17 -2.51
C VAL A 265 -27.12 3.90 -3.26
N HIS A 266 -28.33 3.83 -3.83
CA HIS A 266 -28.76 2.68 -4.62
C HIS A 266 -27.85 2.41 -5.82
N LEU A 267 -27.61 3.43 -6.65
CA LEU A 267 -26.83 3.29 -7.88
C LEU A 267 -25.36 2.94 -7.60
N ILE A 268 -24.75 3.62 -6.64
CA ILE A 268 -23.35 3.38 -6.26
C ILE A 268 -23.20 1.98 -5.65
N SER A 269 -24.09 1.60 -4.74
CA SER A 269 -24.00 0.27 -4.11
C SER A 269 -24.18 -0.86 -5.12
N ARG A 270 -25.17 -0.79 -6.03
CA ARG A 270 -25.36 -1.82 -7.06
C ARG A 270 -24.21 -1.87 -8.06
N SER A 271 -23.70 -0.71 -8.48
CA SER A 271 -22.56 -0.67 -9.41
C SER A 271 -21.31 -1.25 -8.77
N LEU A 272 -21.04 -0.99 -7.49
CA LEU A 272 -19.92 -1.60 -6.76
C LEU A 272 -20.06 -3.12 -6.65
N VAL A 273 -21.27 -3.65 -6.48
CA VAL A 273 -21.49 -5.11 -6.48
C VAL A 273 -21.12 -5.72 -7.82
N VAL A 274 -21.58 -5.13 -8.93
CA VAL A 274 -21.25 -5.60 -10.28
C VAL A 274 -19.75 -5.48 -10.55
N TYR A 275 -19.15 -4.37 -10.15
CA TYR A 275 -17.72 -4.10 -10.26
C TYR A 275 -16.88 -5.13 -9.47
N GLY A 276 -17.23 -5.41 -8.22
CA GLY A 276 -16.50 -6.40 -7.42
C GLY A 276 -16.63 -7.82 -7.99
N LEU A 277 -17.82 -8.20 -8.46
CA LEU A 277 -18.03 -9.50 -9.11
C LEU A 277 -17.27 -9.62 -10.42
N SER A 278 -17.18 -8.56 -11.24
CA SER A 278 -16.42 -8.62 -12.49
C SER A 278 -14.92 -8.79 -12.23
N TYR A 279 -14.35 -8.07 -11.27
CA TYR A 279 -12.96 -8.25 -10.87
C TYR A 279 -12.68 -9.60 -10.22
N PHE A 280 -13.65 -10.16 -9.48
CA PHE A 280 -13.55 -11.53 -8.99
C PHE A 280 -13.45 -12.55 -10.14
N VAL A 281 -14.30 -12.42 -11.18
CA VAL A 281 -14.22 -13.28 -12.37
C VAL A 281 -12.88 -13.12 -13.10
N VAL A 282 -12.38 -11.89 -13.24
CA VAL A 282 -11.06 -11.62 -13.83
C VAL A 282 -9.94 -12.28 -13.02
N THR A 283 -10.02 -12.24 -11.68
CA THR A 283 -9.06 -12.90 -10.80
C THR A 283 -9.07 -14.42 -10.99
N LEU A 284 -10.25 -15.06 -11.01
CA LEU A 284 -10.34 -16.51 -11.28
C LEU A 284 -9.69 -16.86 -12.61
N TRP A 285 -9.94 -16.04 -13.64
CA TRP A 285 -9.40 -16.25 -14.97
C TRP A 285 -7.88 -16.10 -15.05
N LEU A 286 -7.31 -15.11 -14.35
CA LEU A 286 -5.87 -14.83 -14.40
C LEU A 286 -5.02 -15.70 -13.46
N THR A 287 -5.57 -16.12 -12.31
CA THR A 287 -4.76 -16.69 -11.23
C THR A 287 -4.88 -18.21 -11.08
N ILE A 288 -5.91 -18.85 -11.66
CA ILE A 288 -6.09 -20.30 -11.60
C ILE A 288 -5.26 -21.04 -12.67
N PRO A 289 -5.29 -20.63 -13.96
CA PRO A 289 -4.53 -21.35 -14.99
C PRO A 289 -3.03 -21.06 -14.89
N GLN A 290 -2.20 -22.11 -14.76
CA GLN A 290 -0.73 -21.98 -14.68
C GLN A 290 -0.12 -21.18 -15.86
N ARG A 291 -0.70 -21.28 -17.05
CA ARG A 291 -0.26 -20.51 -18.24
C ARG A 291 -0.34 -18.99 -18.08
N PHE A 292 -1.05 -18.48 -17.07
CA PHE A 292 -1.23 -17.06 -16.80
C PHE A 292 -0.52 -16.62 -15.50
N GLU A 293 0.36 -17.44 -14.94
CA GLU A 293 1.07 -17.14 -13.68
C GLU A 293 1.76 -15.76 -13.68
N THR A 294 2.40 -15.37 -14.79
CA THR A 294 3.02 -14.04 -14.92
C THR A 294 2.00 -12.89 -14.90
N LEU A 295 0.73 -13.14 -15.25
CA LEU A 295 -0.35 -12.15 -15.18
C LEU A 295 -0.91 -11.97 -13.77
N ALA A 296 -0.59 -12.86 -12.82
CA ALA A 296 -1.02 -12.71 -11.43
C ALA A 296 -0.52 -11.39 -10.80
N ARG A 297 0.60 -10.84 -11.30
CA ARG A 297 1.13 -9.52 -10.91
C ARG A 297 0.16 -8.35 -11.12
N LEU A 298 -0.87 -8.52 -11.96
CA LEU A 298 -1.94 -7.53 -12.16
C LEU A 298 -2.90 -7.45 -10.97
N GLN A 299 -2.89 -8.43 -10.06
CA GLN A 299 -3.55 -8.40 -8.76
C GLN A 299 -4.98 -7.82 -8.77
N PRO A 300 -5.92 -8.39 -9.55
CA PRO A 300 -7.20 -7.72 -9.85
C PRO A 300 -8.08 -7.50 -8.62
N MET A 301 -7.91 -8.31 -7.58
CA MET A 301 -8.61 -8.15 -6.29
C MET A 301 -8.21 -6.89 -5.53
N ARG A 302 -7.11 -6.20 -5.87
CA ARG A 302 -6.79 -4.89 -5.28
C ARG A 302 -7.85 -3.81 -5.59
N SER A 303 -8.73 -4.06 -6.57
CA SER A 303 -9.98 -3.31 -6.78
C SER A 303 -10.88 -3.25 -5.52
N LEU A 304 -10.75 -4.22 -4.60
CA LEU A 304 -11.49 -4.23 -3.34
C LEU A 304 -11.18 -3.03 -2.44
N GLN A 305 -10.01 -2.39 -2.55
CA GLN A 305 -9.67 -1.23 -1.72
C GLN A 305 -10.70 -0.09 -1.93
N LEU A 306 -11.04 0.18 -3.19
CA LEU A 306 -12.06 1.15 -3.54
C LEU A 306 -13.44 0.74 -3.04
N LEU A 307 -13.78 -0.55 -3.21
CA LEU A 307 -15.06 -1.11 -2.77
C LEU A 307 -15.24 -1.00 -1.26
N TYR A 308 -14.21 -1.35 -0.48
CA TYR A 308 -14.23 -1.23 0.98
C TYR A 308 -14.33 0.23 1.42
N THR A 309 -13.62 1.14 0.74
CA THR A 309 -13.71 2.57 1.05
C THR A 309 -15.15 3.08 0.94
N PHE A 310 -15.85 2.74 -0.15
CA PHE A 310 -17.27 3.08 -0.30
C PHE A 310 -18.18 2.31 0.66
N LEU A 311 -17.90 1.03 0.93
CA LEU A 311 -18.65 0.25 1.91
C LEU A 311 -18.63 0.94 3.28
N ILE A 312 -17.45 1.39 3.73
CA ILE A 312 -17.28 2.05 5.02
C ILE A 312 -18.01 3.41 5.03
N VAL A 313 -17.87 4.21 3.97
CA VAL A 313 -18.60 5.48 3.82
C VAL A 313 -20.12 5.28 3.90
N ILE A 314 -20.65 4.34 3.10
CA ILE A 314 -22.09 4.09 3.02
C ILE A 314 -22.61 3.47 4.33
N GLY A 315 -21.92 2.45 4.84
CA GLY A 315 -22.26 1.77 6.09
C GLY A 315 -22.25 2.72 7.28
N GLY A 316 -21.21 3.56 7.39
CA GLY A 316 -21.14 4.61 8.40
C GLY A 316 -22.30 5.60 8.30
N GLY A 317 -22.68 6.02 7.08
CA GLY A 317 -23.84 6.89 6.91
C GLY A 317 -25.17 6.26 7.32
N PHE A 318 -25.40 4.98 6.99
CA PHE A 318 -26.57 4.25 7.48
C PHE A 318 -26.60 4.14 9.01
N LEU A 319 -25.45 3.83 9.63
CA LEU A 319 -25.32 3.82 11.09
C LEU A 319 -25.63 5.19 11.68
N GLY A 320 -25.14 6.27 11.08
CA GLY A 320 -25.42 7.65 11.49
C GLY A 320 -26.91 7.95 11.56
N ILE A 321 -27.65 7.66 10.48
CA ILE A 321 -29.07 7.99 10.34
C ILE A 321 -29.97 7.08 11.19
N HIS A 322 -29.68 5.78 11.24
CA HIS A 322 -30.61 4.80 11.81
C HIS A 322 -30.26 4.41 13.24
N VAL A 323 -28.97 4.36 13.59
CA VAL A 323 -28.49 3.83 14.88
C VAL A 323 -28.03 4.96 15.78
N LEU A 324 -27.01 5.72 15.35
CA LEU A 324 -26.33 6.71 16.19
C LEU A 324 -27.23 7.92 16.51
N LYS A 325 -27.83 8.52 15.47
CA LYS A 325 -28.68 9.72 15.57
C LYS A 325 -27.99 10.80 16.42
N ASN A 326 -28.78 11.54 17.20
CA ASN A 326 -28.29 12.58 18.11
C ASN A 326 -27.90 12.08 19.51
N HIS A 327 -27.68 10.77 19.70
CA HIS A 327 -27.38 10.19 21.00
C HIS A 327 -25.88 9.93 21.17
N ALA A 328 -25.16 10.86 21.82
CA ALA A 328 -23.70 10.79 21.99
C ALA A 328 -23.19 9.45 22.55
N TRP A 329 -23.90 8.81 23.48
CA TRP A 329 -23.50 7.51 24.03
C TRP A 329 -23.44 6.40 22.97
N ARG A 330 -24.29 6.44 21.94
CA ARG A 330 -24.25 5.46 20.83
C ARG A 330 -23.01 5.64 19.97
N TRP A 331 -22.59 6.89 19.78
CA TRP A 331 -21.33 7.21 19.11
C TRP A 331 -20.15 6.66 19.90
N LEU A 332 -20.10 6.90 21.21
CA LEU A 332 -19.04 6.36 22.07
C LEU A 332 -19.00 4.83 22.04
N LEU A 333 -20.16 4.17 22.15
CA LEU A 333 -20.26 2.71 22.16
C LEU A 333 -19.79 2.08 20.83
N LEU A 334 -20.00 2.75 19.69
CA LEU A 334 -19.49 2.26 18.40
C LEU A 334 -18.01 2.59 18.22
N PHE A 335 -17.62 3.85 18.40
CA PHE A 335 -16.30 4.31 18.00
C PHE A 335 -15.19 3.93 18.99
N LEU A 336 -15.45 3.91 20.31
CA LEU A 336 -14.40 3.57 21.29
C LEU A 336 -13.85 2.15 21.10
N PRO A 337 -14.67 1.09 20.91
CA PRO A 337 -14.15 -0.24 20.64
C PRO A 337 -13.43 -0.34 19.29
N LEU A 338 -13.92 0.34 18.25
CA LEU A 338 -13.30 0.31 16.92
C LEU A 338 -11.92 0.96 16.94
N ILE A 339 -11.80 2.19 17.47
CA ILE A 339 -10.51 2.87 17.55
C ILE A 339 -9.56 2.16 18.51
N GLY A 340 -10.08 1.63 19.63
CA GLY A 340 -9.28 0.84 20.58
C GLY A 340 -8.75 -0.45 19.96
N GLY A 341 -9.58 -1.15 19.18
CA GLY A 341 -9.19 -2.35 18.44
C GLY A 341 -8.17 -2.06 17.34
N MET A 342 -8.36 -1.00 16.56
CA MET A 342 -7.39 -0.59 15.53
C MET A 342 -6.06 -0.15 16.13
N TRP A 343 -6.09 0.66 17.19
CA TRP A 343 -4.89 1.06 17.92
C TRP A 343 -4.16 -0.16 18.49
N PHE A 344 -4.88 -1.10 19.11
CA PHE A 344 -4.30 -2.33 19.61
C PHE A 344 -3.65 -3.16 18.49
N ALA A 345 -4.33 -3.32 17.35
CA ALA A 345 -3.78 -4.02 16.19
C ALA A 345 -2.49 -3.35 15.69
N GLN A 346 -2.43 -2.02 15.65
CA GLN A 346 -1.21 -1.29 15.27
C GLN A 346 -0.07 -1.48 16.27
N ARG A 347 -0.37 -1.49 17.57
CA ARG A 347 0.64 -1.78 18.61
C ARG A 347 1.14 -3.22 18.58
N GLN A 348 0.32 -4.17 18.12
CA GLN A 348 0.73 -5.56 17.91
C GLN A 348 1.52 -5.74 16.61
N LEU A 349 1.25 -4.94 15.58
CA LEU A 349 1.96 -4.99 14.30
C LEU A 349 3.38 -4.41 14.41
N PHE A 350 3.56 -3.37 15.24
CA PHE A 350 4.85 -2.71 15.47
C PHE A 350 5.21 -2.70 16.97
N PRO A 351 5.52 -3.87 17.55
CA PRO A 351 5.81 -4.00 18.98
C PRO A 351 7.16 -3.37 19.38
N ALA A 352 8.16 -3.37 18.51
CA ALA A 352 9.50 -2.87 18.81
C ALA A 352 9.63 -1.35 18.63
N SER A 353 8.71 -0.73 17.88
CA SER A 353 8.77 0.67 17.49
C SER A 353 7.78 1.56 18.24
N CYS A 354 8.09 2.86 18.27
CA CYS A 354 7.16 3.86 18.77
C CYS A 354 5.93 3.90 17.87
N HIS A 355 4.73 4.07 18.45
CA HIS A 355 3.49 4.10 17.66
C HIS A 355 3.47 5.20 16.59
N ILE A 356 4.14 6.32 16.86
CA ILE A 356 4.37 7.38 15.87
C ILE A 356 5.88 7.63 15.84
N GLU A 357 6.50 7.35 14.70
CA GLU A 357 7.89 7.64 14.41
C GLU A 357 8.01 9.09 13.91
N TRP A 358 8.13 10.03 14.85
CA TRP A 358 8.18 11.45 14.53
C TRP A 358 9.46 11.84 13.78
N PRO A 359 9.37 12.71 12.76
CA PRO A 359 10.55 13.23 12.07
C PRO A 359 11.55 13.87 13.04
N GLY A 360 12.82 13.48 12.93
CA GLY A 360 13.92 14.04 13.73
C GLY A 360 13.99 13.55 15.18
N ILE A 361 13.18 12.57 15.58
CA ILE A 361 13.30 11.90 16.88
C ILE A 361 14.07 10.59 16.70
N ALA A 362 15.12 10.38 17.51
CA ALA A 362 15.90 9.15 17.49
C ALA A 362 15.02 7.93 17.87
N PRO A 363 15.15 6.80 17.15
CA PRO A 363 14.33 5.62 17.34
C PRO A 363 14.73 4.88 18.62
N GLY A 364 13.73 4.32 19.31
CA GLY A 364 13.95 3.40 20.42
C GLY A 364 14.30 1.97 20.00
N ASN A 365 13.96 1.60 18.76
CA ASN A 365 14.18 0.27 18.19
C ASN A 365 15.67 0.03 17.87
N ASP A 366 16.21 -1.12 18.28
CA ASP A 366 17.62 -1.47 18.13
C ASP A 366 18.07 -1.59 16.66
N TRP A 367 17.23 -2.16 15.79
CA TRP A 367 17.49 -2.22 14.35
C TRP A 367 17.59 -0.83 13.74
N LEU A 368 16.64 0.03 14.08
CA LEU A 368 16.63 1.41 13.58
C LEU A 368 17.83 2.22 14.06
N ARG A 369 18.24 2.05 15.33
CA ARG A 369 19.45 2.69 15.85
C ARG A 369 20.71 2.21 15.11
N ALA A 370 20.79 0.93 14.78
CA ALA A 370 21.89 0.39 13.97
C ALA A 370 21.88 0.99 12.55
N PHE A 371 20.71 1.10 11.90
CA PHE A 371 20.58 1.71 10.58
C PHE A 371 20.98 3.19 10.58
N GLU A 372 20.55 3.98 11.57
CA GLU A 372 20.98 5.38 11.71
C GLU A 372 22.49 5.52 11.97
N TRP A 373 23.06 4.62 12.78
CA TRP A 373 24.49 4.56 12.99
C TRP A 373 25.22 4.27 11.67
N ILE A 374 24.76 3.27 10.90
CA ILE A 374 25.32 2.92 9.59
C ILE A 374 25.29 4.13 8.64
N ARG A 375 24.15 4.82 8.57
CA ARG A 375 23.97 6.02 7.74
C ARG A 375 25.02 7.09 8.03
N SER A 376 25.42 7.24 9.30
CA SER A 376 26.30 8.31 9.76
C SER A 376 27.79 7.91 9.81
N ASN A 377 28.10 6.62 9.93
CA ASN A 377 29.45 6.14 10.25
C ASN A 377 30.09 5.24 9.18
N THR A 378 29.42 5.01 8.04
CA THR A 378 29.99 4.20 6.95
C THR A 378 30.08 4.99 5.63
N PRO A 379 30.96 4.63 4.69
CA PRO A 379 31.03 5.28 3.38
C PRO A 379 29.71 5.19 2.60
N THR A 380 29.34 6.24 1.87
CA THR A 380 28.06 6.31 1.11
C THR A 380 27.92 5.20 0.08
N ASP A 381 29.04 4.74 -0.48
CA ASP A 381 29.15 3.67 -1.47
C ASP A 381 29.30 2.27 -0.84
N ALA A 382 29.24 2.16 0.49
CA ALA A 382 29.33 0.87 1.17
C ALA A 382 28.18 -0.07 0.78
N VAL A 383 28.54 -1.33 0.56
CA VAL A 383 27.62 -2.43 0.28
C VAL A 383 27.64 -3.39 1.47
N PHE A 384 26.45 -3.64 2.01
CA PHE A 384 26.24 -4.49 3.18
C PHE A 384 25.74 -5.88 2.79
N ALA A 385 26.09 -6.88 3.60
CA ALA A 385 25.29 -8.09 3.72
C ALA A 385 24.61 -8.13 5.09
N LEU A 386 23.39 -8.66 5.12
CA LEU A 386 22.58 -8.87 6.30
C LEU A 386 21.71 -10.10 6.06
N ASP A 387 21.10 -10.64 7.12
CA ASP A 387 20.20 -11.79 6.99
C ASP A 387 19.17 -11.49 5.89
N PRO A 388 19.02 -12.34 4.84
CA PRO A 388 18.07 -12.10 3.78
C PRO A 388 16.61 -12.07 4.30
N ASN A 389 16.34 -12.53 5.53
CA ASN A 389 15.05 -12.47 6.18
C ASN A 389 14.99 -11.43 7.33
N TYR A 390 15.96 -10.50 7.44
CA TYR A 390 16.05 -9.56 8.57
C TYR A 390 14.76 -8.78 8.84
N MET A 391 13.96 -8.48 7.81
CA MET A 391 12.70 -7.76 7.97
C MET A 391 11.67 -8.57 8.77
N LEU A 392 11.78 -9.90 8.84
CA LEU A 392 10.93 -10.75 9.69
C LEU A 392 11.36 -10.77 11.16
N SER A 393 12.58 -10.30 11.44
CA SER A 393 13.17 -10.24 12.79
C SER A 393 12.97 -8.89 13.48
N ASP A 394 12.29 -7.96 12.80
CA ASP A 394 11.98 -6.60 13.27
C ASP A 394 10.53 -6.24 12.87
N ASP A 395 10.13 -5.01 13.14
CA ASP A 395 8.89 -4.35 12.72
C ASP A 395 8.80 -4.11 11.18
N GLN A 396 9.52 -4.90 10.38
CA GLN A 396 9.63 -4.82 8.92
C GLN A 396 10.17 -3.51 8.36
N HIS A 397 11.06 -2.83 9.08
CA HIS A 397 11.73 -1.64 8.56
C HIS A 397 12.79 -1.96 7.50
N GLY A 398 12.77 -1.17 6.45
CA GLY A 398 13.68 -1.26 5.32
C GLY A 398 15.06 -0.70 5.61
N PHE A 399 16.09 -1.50 5.37
CA PHE A 399 17.48 -1.10 5.48
C PHE A 399 17.83 0.08 4.56
N ARG A 400 17.50 0.00 3.26
CA ARG A 400 17.84 1.07 2.30
C ARG A 400 17.11 2.36 2.64
N ALA A 401 15.87 2.27 3.11
CA ALA A 401 15.07 3.41 3.51
C ALA A 401 15.71 4.23 4.64
N ILE A 402 16.39 3.57 5.59
CA ILE A 402 16.87 4.22 6.82
C ILE A 402 18.39 4.36 6.84
N ALA A 403 19.13 3.28 6.54
CA ALA A 403 20.58 3.27 6.56
C ALA A 403 21.22 4.03 5.38
N GLU A 404 20.48 4.27 4.31
CA GLU A 404 20.96 4.95 3.09
C GLU A 404 22.24 4.31 2.53
N ARG A 405 22.35 2.97 2.62
CA ARG A 405 23.45 2.18 2.06
C ARG A 405 22.92 1.10 1.15
N SER A 406 23.79 0.62 0.26
CA SER A 406 23.49 -0.56 -0.55
C SER A 406 23.55 -1.81 0.30
N ARG A 407 22.78 -2.82 -0.11
CA ARG A 407 22.83 -4.16 0.44
C ARG A 407 22.60 -5.21 -0.63
N LEU A 408 23.06 -6.43 -0.34
CA LEU A 408 22.63 -7.62 -1.07
C LEU A 408 21.11 -7.78 -0.98
N ALA A 409 20.57 -8.51 -1.96
CA ALA A 409 19.14 -8.74 -2.08
C ALA A 409 18.58 -9.48 -0.87
N ASP A 410 17.38 -9.10 -0.44
CA ASP A 410 16.65 -9.80 0.63
C ASP A 410 15.53 -10.68 0.07
N ALA A 411 15.05 -11.62 0.88
CA ALA A 411 13.99 -12.56 0.51
C ALA A 411 12.57 -11.96 0.67
N VAL A 412 12.41 -10.86 1.40
CA VAL A 412 11.12 -10.33 1.87
C VAL A 412 10.56 -9.23 0.98
N LYS A 413 11.36 -8.26 0.52
CA LYS A 413 10.92 -7.12 -0.29
C LYS A 413 11.48 -7.13 -1.70
N ASP A 414 12.76 -7.44 -1.88
CA ASP A 414 13.34 -7.51 -3.23
C ASP A 414 12.68 -8.60 -4.08
N SER A 415 12.21 -9.70 -3.45
CA SER A 415 11.38 -10.71 -4.13
C SER A 415 10.09 -10.12 -4.70
N GLY A 416 9.49 -9.14 -4.03
CA GLY A 416 8.28 -8.45 -4.48
C GLY A 416 8.53 -7.62 -5.73
N ALA A 417 9.67 -6.93 -5.79
CA ALA A 417 10.10 -6.23 -7.00
C ALA A 417 10.29 -7.21 -8.18
N VAL A 418 10.91 -8.37 -7.93
CA VAL A 418 11.06 -9.43 -8.93
C VAL A 418 9.72 -9.93 -9.46
N THR A 419 8.71 -10.11 -8.59
CA THR A 419 7.37 -10.55 -9.03
C THR A 419 6.67 -9.54 -9.95
N MET A 420 7.01 -8.26 -9.85
CA MET A 420 6.43 -7.22 -10.69
C MET A 420 7.22 -7.05 -11.99
N PHE A 421 8.54 -7.26 -11.95
CA PHE A 421 9.47 -7.10 -13.07
C PHE A 421 10.23 -8.41 -13.37
N PRO A 422 9.59 -9.36 -14.09
CA PRO A 422 10.13 -10.68 -14.40
C PRO A 422 11.25 -10.70 -15.44
N GLU A 423 11.67 -9.53 -15.94
CA GLU A 423 12.64 -9.41 -17.02
C GLU A 423 14.03 -9.90 -16.55
N PRO A 424 14.73 -10.77 -17.29
CA PRO A 424 16.10 -11.13 -16.95
C PRO A 424 17.04 -9.91 -17.03
N PRO A 425 18.13 -9.86 -16.24
CA PRO A 425 18.60 -10.88 -15.30
C PRO A 425 18.15 -10.66 -13.84
N TYR A 426 17.09 -9.86 -13.60
CA TYR A 426 16.75 -9.40 -12.24
C TYR A 426 16.34 -10.53 -11.30
N ALA A 427 15.51 -11.45 -11.79
CA ALA A 427 15.08 -12.60 -11.01
C ALA A 427 16.26 -13.51 -10.67
N GLU A 428 17.14 -13.73 -11.64
CA GLU A 428 18.34 -14.57 -11.49
C GLU A 428 19.31 -13.96 -10.48
N HIS A 429 19.59 -12.65 -10.55
CA HIS A 429 20.43 -11.96 -9.58
C HIS A 429 19.85 -12.01 -8.17
N TRP A 430 18.54 -11.84 -8.03
CA TRP A 430 17.87 -11.96 -6.73
C TRP A 430 18.02 -13.38 -6.16
N LEU A 431 17.74 -14.41 -6.97
CA LEU A 431 17.84 -15.80 -6.53
C LEU A 431 19.29 -16.16 -6.18
N GLU A 432 20.26 -15.71 -6.98
CA GLU A 432 21.68 -15.95 -6.74
C GLU A 432 22.12 -15.33 -5.41
N GLN A 433 21.82 -14.04 -5.17
CA GLN A 433 22.20 -13.35 -3.95
C GLN A 433 21.51 -13.92 -2.71
N THR A 434 20.24 -14.29 -2.80
CA THR A 434 19.52 -14.91 -1.66
C THR A 434 20.00 -16.33 -1.39
N THR A 435 20.32 -17.10 -2.43
CA THR A 435 20.92 -18.45 -2.30
C THR A 435 22.31 -18.37 -1.67
N ASP A 436 23.12 -17.40 -2.07
CA ASP A 436 24.45 -17.21 -1.50
C ASP A 436 24.44 -16.73 -0.05
N GLN A 437 23.33 -16.15 0.40
CA GLN A 437 23.12 -15.77 1.80
C GLN A 437 22.35 -16.85 2.60
N SER A 438 22.02 -17.99 1.98
CA SER A 438 21.28 -19.06 2.64
C SER A 438 22.08 -19.71 3.78
N GLY A 439 21.41 -20.03 4.88
CA GLY A 439 22.08 -20.57 6.07
C GLY A 439 22.75 -19.50 6.95
N TRP A 440 22.34 -18.23 6.81
CA TRP A 440 22.88 -17.06 7.52
C TRP A 440 23.24 -17.29 8.99
N ALA A 441 22.37 -17.97 9.75
CA ALA A 441 22.57 -18.27 11.18
C ALA A 441 23.85 -19.07 11.50
N ASN A 442 24.41 -19.79 10.51
CA ASN A 442 25.62 -20.60 10.68
C ASN A 442 26.87 -19.95 10.07
N PHE A 443 26.76 -18.75 9.50
CA PHE A 443 27.87 -18.10 8.79
C PHE A 443 29.07 -17.86 9.71
N GLN A 444 30.25 -18.14 9.16
CA GLN A 444 31.54 -17.84 9.75
C GLN A 444 32.21 -16.71 8.97
N ALA A 445 33.32 -16.19 9.49
CA ALA A 445 34.11 -15.15 8.81
C ALA A 445 34.49 -15.53 7.36
N ALA A 446 34.71 -16.82 7.09
CA ALA A 446 35.01 -17.31 5.74
C ALA A 446 33.84 -17.11 4.76
N ASP A 447 32.60 -17.27 5.21
CA ASP A 447 31.40 -17.09 4.37
C ASP A 447 31.21 -15.62 3.99
N PHE A 448 31.44 -14.70 4.93
CA PHE A 448 31.42 -13.26 4.62
C PHE A 448 32.55 -12.85 3.68
N ASN A 449 33.74 -13.45 3.80
CA ASN A 449 34.84 -13.23 2.86
C ASN A 449 34.52 -13.76 1.44
N ARG A 450 33.77 -14.86 1.33
CA ARG A 450 33.24 -15.35 0.05
C ARG A 450 32.29 -14.32 -0.56
N LEU A 451 31.34 -13.79 0.22
CA LEU A 451 30.43 -12.74 -0.25
C LEU A 451 31.18 -11.46 -0.64
N LYS A 452 32.19 -11.06 0.14
CA LYS A 452 33.07 -9.92 -0.19
C LYS A 452 33.75 -10.11 -1.53
N THR A 453 34.31 -11.30 -1.77
CA THR A 453 35.01 -11.62 -3.03
C THR A 453 34.06 -11.59 -4.22
N LYS A 454 32.83 -12.09 -4.05
CA LYS A 454 31.84 -12.20 -5.14
C LYS A 454 31.11 -10.90 -5.44
N TYR A 455 30.69 -10.16 -4.41
CA TYR A 455 29.79 -9.01 -4.54
C TYR A 455 30.40 -7.67 -4.11
N GLY A 456 31.61 -7.67 -3.58
CA GLY A 456 32.27 -6.45 -3.12
C GLY A 456 31.68 -5.86 -1.83
N ILE A 457 31.01 -6.68 -1.00
CA ILE A 457 30.53 -6.21 0.30
C ILE A 457 31.70 -5.77 1.19
N SER A 458 31.52 -4.68 1.93
CA SER A 458 32.53 -4.13 2.85
C SER A 458 32.09 -4.19 4.32
N TRP A 459 30.80 -4.40 4.55
CA TRP A 459 30.21 -4.42 5.89
C TRP A 459 29.18 -5.54 6.02
N VAL A 460 28.98 -5.98 7.26
CA VAL A 460 27.95 -6.94 7.64
C VAL A 460 27.17 -6.44 8.85
N LEU A 461 25.86 -6.66 8.84
CA LEU A 461 25.02 -6.45 10.01
C LEU A 461 24.57 -7.82 10.53
N LEU A 462 24.88 -8.10 11.80
CA LEU A 462 24.71 -9.42 12.41
C LEU A 462 23.84 -9.32 13.67
N ASP A 463 22.97 -10.30 13.86
CA ASP A 463 22.30 -10.54 15.14
C ASP A 463 23.23 -11.34 16.08
N ARG A 464 22.84 -11.49 17.35
CA ARG A 464 23.54 -12.36 18.32
C ARG A 464 23.37 -13.84 17.94
N PRO A 465 24.39 -14.70 18.19
CA PRO A 465 25.68 -14.41 18.82
C PRO A 465 26.72 -13.85 17.84
N ARG A 466 27.73 -13.16 18.40
CA ARG A 466 28.83 -12.56 17.61
C ARG A 466 29.63 -13.63 16.86
N VAL A 467 29.91 -13.38 15.58
CA VAL A 467 30.84 -14.19 14.77
C VAL A 467 32.28 -13.81 15.09
N ALA A 468 33.10 -14.81 15.42
CA ALA A 468 34.52 -14.61 15.75
C ALA A 468 35.33 -14.12 14.54
N GLY A 469 36.36 -13.30 14.79
CA GLY A 469 37.27 -12.81 13.75
C GLY A 469 36.79 -11.56 13.00
N LEU A 470 35.63 -10.98 13.34
CA LEU A 470 35.13 -9.74 12.75
C LEU A 470 35.33 -8.54 13.68
N SER A 471 35.73 -7.41 13.09
CA SER A 471 35.84 -6.12 13.77
C SER A 471 34.50 -5.39 13.73
N CYS A 472 33.86 -5.24 14.90
CA CYS A 472 32.51 -4.68 15.02
C CYS A 472 32.56 -3.34 15.77
N PRO A 473 32.68 -2.19 15.08
CA PRO A 473 32.71 -0.88 15.72
C PRO A 473 31.40 -0.45 16.38
N TYR A 474 30.28 -1.11 16.08
CA TYR A 474 28.99 -0.86 16.72
C TYR A 474 28.41 -2.17 17.27
N GLU A 475 27.85 -2.07 18.48
CA GLU A 475 27.11 -3.12 19.17
C GLU A 475 25.94 -2.48 19.93
N ASN A 476 24.77 -3.11 19.90
CA ASN A 476 23.69 -2.85 20.84
C ASN A 476 23.14 -4.16 21.42
N ALA A 477 21.93 -4.14 22.01
CA ALA A 477 21.42 -5.32 22.69
C ALA A 477 21.12 -6.48 21.74
N THR A 478 20.82 -6.21 20.47
CA THR A 478 20.50 -7.23 19.46
C THR A 478 21.56 -7.37 18.37
N LEU A 479 22.20 -6.28 17.94
CA LEU A 479 22.95 -6.24 16.69
C LEU A 479 24.41 -5.83 16.85
N PHE A 480 25.21 -6.29 15.88
CA PHE A 480 26.58 -5.85 15.61
C PHE A 480 26.69 -5.33 14.18
N VAL A 481 27.37 -4.20 13.99
CA VAL A 481 27.80 -3.76 12.66
C VAL A 481 29.29 -4.01 12.55
N CYS A 482 29.70 -4.88 11.61
CA CYS A 482 31.08 -5.32 11.47
C CYS A 482 31.65 -4.99 10.10
N ARG A 483 32.94 -4.64 10.09
CA ARG A 483 33.71 -4.36 8.88
C ARG A 483 34.41 -5.63 8.39
N LEU A 484 34.46 -5.80 7.07
CA LEU A 484 35.25 -6.84 6.42
C LEU A 484 36.56 -6.23 5.90
N ASP A 485 37.67 -6.52 6.58
CA ASP A 485 39.02 -6.03 6.24
C ASP A 485 39.56 -6.64 4.94
#